data_AF-A0A8B7BDZ7-F1
#
_entry.id   AF-A0A8B7BDZ7-F1
#
_cell.length_a   1.000
_cell.length_b   1.000
_cell.length_c   1.000
_cell.angle_alpha   90.00
_cell.angle_beta   90.00
_cell.angle_gamma   90.00
#
_symmetry.space_group_name_H-M   'P 1'
#
loop_
_entity.id
_entity.type
_entity.pdbx_description
1 polymer ?
#
loop_
_entity_poly.entity_id
_entity_poly.type
_entity_poly.pdbx_seq_one_letter_code
_entity_poly.pdbx_strand_id
1 'polypeptide(L)'
;MFSVLADVILLKENATAFEYLQEFPMQMLAQLETLTGRKARYGLFVINMEYGKNYSGPDKDVFFYDRSVGHMKDAWQSNFLHPVIYYYRHLPTEQEVRFRPADWLLPRPTAIHHIVEDFLTDWTAPVGHILPLRRFLENCLDTDLRNFYAESCFLFALTRQKLPPFCQQGYLRMQGLVGTEPLRQHGVESGLLRDFTPTGQQPGHQGPAAHPQAPGPTVQHIDNKKHEL
;
A
#
# COMPACT_ATOMS: atom_id res chain seq x y z
N MET A 1 -3.91 -21.15 12.09
CA MET A 1 -2.48 -21.31 11.77
C MET A 1 -1.94 -19.93 11.43
N PHE A 2 -1.77 -19.08 12.45
CA PHE A 2 -1.19 -17.75 12.27
C PHE A 2 0.31 -17.84 12.52
N SER A 3 1.07 -16.90 11.97
CA SER A 3 2.52 -16.84 12.21
C SER A 3 3.31 -18.05 11.67
N VAL A 4 2.87 -18.64 10.56
CA VAL A 4 3.62 -19.65 9.78
C VAL A 4 4.06 -19.10 8.43
N LEU A 5 3.13 -18.43 7.74
CA LEU A 5 3.32 -17.81 6.43
C LEU A 5 3.24 -16.29 6.58
N ALA A 6 3.98 -15.57 5.75
CA ALA A 6 3.97 -14.13 5.68
C ALA A 6 4.12 -13.66 4.24
N ASP A 7 3.61 -12.48 3.95
CA ASP A 7 3.85 -11.85 2.66
C ASP A 7 5.17 -11.08 2.71
N VAL A 8 5.97 -11.18 1.65
CA VAL A 8 7.29 -10.55 1.56
C VAL A 8 7.32 -9.57 0.40
N ILE A 9 7.72 -8.33 0.68
CA ILE A 9 7.92 -7.27 -0.31
C ILE A 9 9.42 -7.09 -0.47
N LEU A 10 9.96 -7.51 -1.61
CA LEU A 10 11.37 -7.34 -1.94
C LEU A 10 11.58 -6.00 -2.63
N LEU A 11 12.45 -5.16 -2.07
CA LEU A 11 12.78 -3.88 -2.67
C LEU A 11 13.71 -4.05 -3.87
N LYS A 12 13.39 -3.37 -4.97
CA LYS A 12 14.13 -3.35 -6.24
C LYS A 12 14.52 -1.93 -6.60
N GLU A 13 15.51 -1.80 -7.49
CA GLU A 13 15.90 -0.52 -8.09
C GLU A 13 16.14 0.59 -7.05
N ASN A 14 16.92 0.34 -5.99
CA ASN A 14 17.11 1.31 -4.88
C ASN A 14 15.80 1.75 -4.21
N ALA A 15 14.86 0.81 -4.03
CA ALA A 15 13.55 1.00 -3.41
C ALA A 15 12.55 1.87 -4.19
N THR A 16 12.71 2.00 -5.51
CA THR A 16 11.69 2.63 -6.38
C THR A 16 10.72 1.65 -7.01
N ALA A 17 11.03 0.35 -6.94
CA ALA A 17 10.18 -0.74 -7.39
C ALA A 17 10.17 -1.85 -6.34
N PHE A 18 9.19 -2.76 -6.42
CA PHE A 18 9.12 -3.90 -5.52
C PHE A 18 8.63 -5.16 -6.23
N GLU A 19 8.98 -6.32 -5.69
CA GLU A 19 8.37 -7.60 -6.02
C GLU A 19 7.60 -8.12 -4.82
N TYR A 20 6.38 -8.57 -5.04
CA TYR A 20 5.52 -9.15 -4.01
C TYR A 20 5.62 -10.68 -4.03
N LEU A 21 5.74 -11.28 -2.85
CA LEU A 21 5.72 -12.71 -2.60
C LEU A 21 4.62 -13.01 -1.59
N GLN A 22 3.61 -13.76 -2.02
CA GLN A 22 2.54 -14.20 -1.13
C GLN A 22 2.96 -15.45 -0.37
N GLU A 23 2.49 -15.55 0.88
CA GLU A 23 2.47 -16.78 1.66
C GLU A 23 3.84 -17.48 1.79
N PHE A 24 4.90 -16.70 2.01
CA PHE A 24 6.25 -17.24 2.17
C PHE A 24 6.45 -17.85 3.58
N PRO A 25 7.04 -19.05 3.72
CA PRO A 25 7.29 -19.66 5.02
C PRO A 25 8.29 -18.87 5.87
N MET A 26 7.84 -18.32 7.00
CA MET A 26 8.65 -17.41 7.81
C MET A 26 9.93 -18.06 8.36
N GLN A 27 9.89 -19.35 8.70
CA GLN A 27 11.06 -20.09 9.19
C GLN A 27 12.16 -20.27 8.13
N MET A 28 11.82 -20.04 6.85
CA MET A 28 12.75 -20.16 5.72
C MET A 28 13.21 -18.79 5.21
N LEU A 29 12.98 -17.70 5.96
CA LEU A 29 13.31 -16.34 5.51
C LEU A 29 14.79 -16.18 5.15
N ALA A 30 15.69 -16.81 5.90
CA ALA A 30 17.13 -16.79 5.59
C ALA A 30 17.49 -17.48 4.27
N GLN A 31 16.62 -18.37 3.78
CA GLN A 31 16.81 -19.15 2.54
C GLN A 31 15.99 -18.58 1.39
N LEU A 32 15.34 -17.42 1.57
CA LEU A 32 14.45 -16.83 0.59
C LEU A 32 15.09 -16.71 -0.79
N GLU A 33 16.32 -16.20 -0.89
CA GLU A 33 16.97 -16.05 -2.20
C GLU A 33 17.28 -17.39 -2.87
N THR A 34 17.62 -18.42 -2.09
CA THR A 34 17.95 -19.76 -2.60
C THR A 34 16.69 -20.48 -3.08
N LEU A 35 15.59 -20.36 -2.34
CA LEU A 35 14.33 -21.04 -2.65
C LEU A 35 13.56 -20.37 -3.78
N THR A 36 13.60 -19.04 -3.87
CA THR A 36 12.82 -18.27 -4.85
C THR A 36 13.63 -17.81 -6.05
N GLY A 37 14.96 -17.82 -5.97
CA GLY A 37 15.85 -17.18 -6.94
C GLY A 37 15.81 -15.65 -6.93
N ARG A 38 14.98 -15.02 -6.08
CA ARG A 38 14.78 -13.56 -6.05
C ARG A 38 15.73 -12.94 -5.04
N LYS A 39 16.49 -11.93 -5.49
CA LYS A 39 17.47 -11.23 -4.65
C LYS A 39 16.86 -10.12 -3.81
N ALA A 40 17.29 -10.01 -2.56
CA ALA A 40 16.88 -9.04 -1.54
C ALA A 40 17.97 -7.98 -1.29
N ARG A 41 18.52 -7.40 -2.38
CA ARG A 41 19.69 -6.50 -2.31
C ARG A 41 19.42 -5.18 -1.61
N TYR A 42 18.21 -4.64 -1.73
CA TYR A 42 17.85 -3.31 -1.23
C TYR A 42 17.01 -3.36 0.06
N GLY A 43 16.97 -4.52 0.70
CA GLY A 43 16.11 -4.79 1.85
C GLY A 43 14.75 -5.36 1.45
N LEU A 44 13.95 -5.65 2.47
CA LEU A 44 12.65 -6.29 2.34
C LEU A 44 11.71 -5.86 3.47
N PHE A 45 10.42 -5.88 3.18
CA PHE A 45 9.38 -5.88 4.20
C PHE A 45 8.78 -7.27 4.32
N VAL A 46 8.44 -7.68 5.54
CA VAL A 46 7.69 -8.91 5.83
C VAL A 46 6.42 -8.51 6.56
N ILE A 47 5.28 -8.92 6.03
CA ILE A 47 3.95 -8.64 6.59
C ILE A 47 3.41 -9.94 7.16
N ASN A 48 3.17 -9.94 8.47
CA ASN A 48 2.61 -11.08 9.18
C ASN A 48 1.40 -10.63 10.00
N MET A 49 0.46 -11.54 10.21
CA MET A 49 -0.69 -11.30 11.07
C MET A 49 -0.36 -11.79 12.49
N GLU A 50 -0.48 -10.91 13.49
CA GLU A 50 -0.08 -11.18 14.86
C GLU A 50 -1.12 -10.72 15.89
N TYR A 51 -1.08 -11.37 17.06
CA TYR A 51 -1.74 -10.86 18.26
C TYR A 51 -0.73 -10.06 19.08
N GLY A 52 -1.21 -9.09 19.84
CA GLY A 52 -0.39 -8.42 20.84
C GLY A 52 0.17 -9.41 21.86
N LYS A 53 1.23 -8.99 22.56
CA LYS A 53 1.81 -9.81 23.63
C LYS A 53 0.77 -10.08 24.73
N ASN A 54 0.69 -11.33 25.20
CA ASN A 54 -0.25 -11.83 26.22
C ASN A 54 -1.71 -12.01 25.80
N TYR A 55 -2.06 -11.83 24.52
CA TYR A 55 -3.43 -12.00 24.03
C TYR A 55 -3.72 -13.37 23.40
N SER A 56 -2.70 -14.23 23.26
CA SER A 56 -2.86 -15.58 22.74
C SER A 56 -2.00 -16.58 23.53
N GLY A 57 -2.49 -17.83 23.60
CA GLY A 57 -1.83 -18.95 24.29
C GLY A 57 -2.68 -19.56 25.41
N PRO A 58 -2.27 -20.75 25.92
CA PRO A 58 -2.91 -21.36 27.08
C PRO A 58 -2.90 -20.41 28.29
N ASP A 59 -3.97 -20.47 29.09
CA ASP A 59 -4.10 -19.72 30.36
C ASP A 59 -4.11 -18.19 30.24
N LYS A 60 -4.34 -17.64 29.03
CA LYS A 60 -4.56 -16.20 28.82
C LYS A 60 -6.05 -15.90 28.76
N ASP A 61 -6.49 -14.92 29.55
CA ASP A 61 -7.83 -14.36 29.43
C ASP A 61 -7.89 -13.47 28.20
N VAL A 62 -8.72 -13.82 27.23
CA VAL A 62 -8.92 -13.07 25.98
C VAL A 62 -10.16 -12.15 26.03
N PHE A 63 -10.89 -12.16 27.15
CA PHE A 63 -12.14 -11.42 27.38
C PHE A 63 -12.06 -10.39 28.51
N PHE A 64 -10.87 -10.04 28.99
CA PHE A 64 -10.71 -9.03 30.03
C PHE A 64 -11.21 -7.64 29.61
N TYR A 65 -11.53 -6.80 30.60
CA TYR A 65 -12.00 -5.43 30.38
C TYR A 65 -10.92 -4.58 29.68
N ASP A 66 -11.34 -3.66 28.81
CA ASP A 66 -10.45 -2.78 28.02
C ASP A 66 -9.46 -3.49 27.08
N ARG A 67 -9.80 -4.71 26.64
CA ARG A 67 -8.99 -5.50 25.69
C ARG A 67 -8.83 -4.87 24.29
N SER A 68 -9.68 -3.91 23.92
CA SER A 68 -9.64 -3.28 22.60
C SER A 68 -8.79 -2.02 22.66
N VAL A 69 -7.73 -1.98 21.86
CA VAL A 69 -6.85 -0.81 21.74
C VAL A 69 -7.23 -0.04 20.48
N GLY A 70 -7.68 1.20 20.63
CA GLY A 70 -7.97 2.09 19.49
C GLY A 70 -6.84 3.07 19.14
N HIS A 71 -5.80 3.15 19.97
CA HIS A 71 -4.70 4.11 19.79
C HIS A 71 -3.50 3.50 19.07
N MET A 72 -3.01 4.18 18.03
CA MET A 72 -1.87 3.75 17.22
C MET A 72 -0.60 3.44 18.00
N LYS A 73 -0.29 4.27 19.01
CA LYS A 73 0.90 4.09 19.85
C LYS A 73 0.88 2.78 20.65
N ASP A 74 -0.31 2.22 20.85
CA ASP A 74 -0.57 1.04 21.65
C ASP A 74 -0.91 -0.18 20.76
N ALA A 75 -0.83 -0.06 19.43
CA ALA A 75 -1.19 -1.09 18.46
C ALA A 75 -0.53 -2.46 18.70
N TRP A 76 0.71 -2.45 19.23
CA TRP A 76 1.46 -3.65 19.59
C TRP A 76 0.82 -4.46 20.73
N GLN A 77 -0.15 -3.88 21.43
CA GLN A 77 -0.99 -4.52 22.45
C GLN A 77 -2.37 -4.92 21.90
N SER A 78 -2.60 -4.88 20.59
CA SER A 78 -3.93 -5.21 20.07
C SER A 78 -4.30 -6.67 20.36
N ASN A 79 -5.47 -6.87 20.96
CA ASN A 79 -6.07 -8.20 21.12
C ASN A 79 -6.60 -8.76 19.79
N PHE A 80 -6.83 -7.91 18.81
CA PHE A 80 -7.24 -8.36 17.49
C PHE A 80 -6.02 -8.81 16.70
N LEU A 81 -6.20 -9.88 15.93
CA LEU A 81 -5.23 -10.28 14.94
C LEU A 81 -5.05 -9.09 13.99
N HIS A 82 -3.83 -8.59 13.84
CA HIS A 82 -3.57 -7.37 13.07
C HIS A 82 -2.29 -7.50 12.23
N PRO A 83 -2.15 -6.72 11.15
CA PRO A 83 -0.94 -6.72 10.35
C PRO A 83 0.23 -6.07 11.11
N VAL A 84 1.37 -6.76 11.09
CA VAL A 84 2.65 -6.29 11.58
C VAL A 84 3.65 -6.31 10.45
N ILE A 85 4.26 -5.14 10.19
CA ILE A 85 5.23 -4.94 9.12
C ILE A 85 6.63 -4.88 9.71
N TYR A 86 7.46 -5.84 9.34
CA TYR A 86 8.88 -5.91 9.67
C TYR A 86 9.69 -5.36 8.51
N TYR A 87 10.59 -4.42 8.78
CA TYR A 87 11.56 -3.96 7.80
C TYR A 87 12.95 -4.49 8.11
N TYR A 88 13.57 -5.13 7.13
CA TYR A 88 14.97 -5.55 7.20
C TYR A 88 15.78 -4.86 6.10
N ARG A 89 16.85 -4.19 6.51
CA ARG A 89 17.80 -3.59 5.56
C ARG A 89 18.55 -4.65 4.74
N HIS A 90 18.76 -5.83 5.30
CA HIS A 90 19.41 -6.98 4.68
C HIS A 90 18.63 -8.24 4.99
N LEU A 91 18.72 -9.26 4.13
CA LEU A 91 18.09 -10.54 4.42
C LEU A 91 18.62 -11.11 5.75
N PRO A 92 17.73 -11.53 6.68
CA PRO A 92 18.17 -12.18 7.91
C PRO A 92 19.00 -13.42 7.65
N THR A 93 20.03 -13.63 8.44
CA THR A 93 20.90 -14.81 8.38
C THR A 93 20.23 -16.02 9.05
N GLU A 94 20.71 -17.22 8.74
CA GLU A 94 20.22 -18.44 9.40
C GLU A 94 20.43 -18.41 10.91
N GLN A 95 21.54 -17.81 11.38
CA GLN A 95 21.82 -17.65 12.80
C GLN A 95 20.79 -16.73 13.47
N GLU A 96 20.46 -15.60 12.85
CA GLU A 96 19.44 -14.68 13.37
C GLU A 96 18.05 -15.32 13.41
N VAL A 97 17.69 -16.12 12.39
CA VAL A 97 16.44 -16.90 12.39
C VAL A 97 16.44 -17.96 13.49
N ARG A 98 17.54 -18.69 13.65
CA ARG A 98 17.65 -19.80 14.62
C ARG A 98 17.72 -19.34 16.06
N PHE A 99 18.42 -18.24 16.33
CA PHE A 99 18.69 -17.72 17.68
C PHE A 99 17.90 -16.44 18.00
N ARG A 100 16.79 -16.20 17.30
CA ARG A 100 15.87 -15.12 17.65
C ARG A 100 15.33 -15.31 19.10
N PRO A 101 14.94 -14.22 19.78
CA PRO A 101 14.35 -14.32 21.11
C PRO A 101 13.11 -15.23 21.11
N ALA A 102 12.89 -15.94 22.22
CA ALA A 102 11.83 -16.96 22.32
C ALA A 102 10.42 -16.40 22.10
N ASP A 103 10.19 -15.13 22.44
CA ASP A 103 8.91 -14.43 22.27
C ASP A 103 8.76 -13.72 20.92
N TRP A 104 9.70 -13.93 19.98
CA TRP A 104 9.69 -13.30 18.66
C TRP A 104 9.44 -14.33 17.54
N LEU A 105 8.53 -13.98 16.65
CA LEU A 105 8.16 -14.81 15.50
C LEU A 105 9.24 -14.77 14.40
N LEU A 106 9.83 -13.59 14.21
CA LEU A 106 10.88 -13.31 13.25
C LEU A 106 12.12 -12.72 13.97
N PRO A 107 13.31 -12.74 13.35
CA PRO A 107 14.48 -12.04 13.86
C PRO A 107 14.22 -10.56 14.12
N ARG A 108 15.02 -9.94 14.99
CA ARG A 108 14.88 -8.50 15.28
C ARG A 108 15.02 -7.68 13.98
N PRO A 109 13.99 -6.90 13.56
CA PRO A 109 14.05 -6.10 12.35
C PRO A 109 14.79 -4.78 12.58
N THR A 110 15.12 -4.10 11.50
CA THR A 110 15.63 -2.72 11.53
C THR A 110 14.56 -1.74 12.01
N ALA A 111 13.30 -1.95 11.59
CA ALA A 111 12.15 -1.21 12.07
C ALA A 111 10.90 -2.11 12.04
N ILE A 112 9.92 -1.80 12.88
CA ILE A 112 8.66 -2.55 12.99
C ILE A 112 7.48 -1.57 13.06
N HIS A 113 6.36 -1.92 12.44
CA HIS A 113 5.12 -1.16 12.49
C HIS A 113 3.95 -2.08 12.75
N HIS A 114 3.21 -1.81 13.82
CA HIS A 114 1.95 -2.47 14.11
C HIS A 114 0.82 -1.59 13.59
N ILE A 115 -0.08 -2.18 12.80
CA ILE A 115 -1.31 -1.51 12.40
C ILE A 115 -2.38 -1.81 13.44
N VAL A 116 -3.06 -0.79 13.96
CA VAL A 116 -4.21 -0.99 14.85
C VAL A 116 -5.30 -1.72 14.06
N GLU A 117 -5.97 -2.67 14.69
CA GLU A 117 -7.15 -3.30 14.13
C GLU A 117 -8.18 -3.52 15.25
N ASP A 118 -9.43 -3.26 14.91
CA ASP A 118 -10.65 -3.57 15.64
C ASP A 118 -11.81 -3.74 14.64
N PHE A 119 -13.01 -4.05 15.14
CA PHE A 119 -14.19 -4.27 14.29
C PHE A 119 -14.66 -3.05 13.50
N LEU A 120 -14.22 -1.83 13.86
CA LEU A 120 -14.65 -0.57 13.26
C LEU A 120 -13.51 0.11 12.48
N THR A 121 -12.43 -0.64 12.22
CA THR A 121 -11.21 -0.08 11.64
C THR A 121 -11.46 0.40 10.21
N ASP A 122 -11.32 1.71 10.03
CA ASP A 122 -11.25 2.35 8.71
C ASP A 122 -9.79 2.43 8.25
N TRP A 123 -9.38 1.48 7.41
CA TRP A 123 -8.03 1.42 6.83
C TRP A 123 -7.63 2.65 6.03
N THR A 124 -8.61 3.48 5.63
CA THR A 124 -8.39 4.72 4.89
C THR A 124 -8.29 5.94 5.80
N ALA A 125 -8.46 5.78 7.12
CA ALA A 125 -8.38 6.89 8.06
C ALA A 125 -7.00 7.59 7.98
N PRO A 126 -6.95 8.89 7.65
CA PRO A 126 -5.69 9.58 7.42
C PRO A 126 -4.77 9.55 8.64
N VAL A 127 -5.33 9.85 9.81
CA VAL A 127 -4.59 9.94 11.07
C VAL A 127 -4.27 8.55 11.61
N GLY A 128 -5.18 7.58 11.49
CA GLY A 128 -5.06 6.24 12.08
C GLY A 128 -4.14 5.28 11.33
N HIS A 129 -4.12 5.35 10.00
CA HIS A 129 -3.42 4.35 9.17
C HIS A 129 -2.53 4.97 8.10
N ILE A 130 -3.05 5.88 7.26
CA ILE A 130 -2.31 6.36 6.09
C ILE A 130 -1.06 7.15 6.50
N LEU A 131 -1.18 8.14 7.39
CA LEU A 131 -0.04 8.97 7.79
C LEU A 131 1.01 8.19 8.60
N PRO A 132 0.66 7.35 9.59
CA PRO A 132 1.62 6.51 10.29
C PRO A 132 2.36 5.55 9.36
N LEU A 133 1.64 4.85 8.48
CA LEU A 133 2.24 3.92 7.53
C LEU A 133 3.17 4.64 6.56
N ARG A 134 2.74 5.77 6.00
CA ARG A 134 3.60 6.61 5.16
C ARG A 134 4.86 6.99 5.91
N ARG A 135 4.73 7.48 7.15
CA ARG A 135 5.88 7.92 7.95
C ARG A 135 6.84 6.77 8.26
N PHE A 136 6.31 5.59 8.55
CA PHE A 136 7.11 4.37 8.71
C PHE A 136 7.89 4.04 7.44
N LEU A 137 7.24 4.03 6.28
CA LEU A 137 7.88 3.76 4.99
C LEU A 137 8.94 4.82 4.65
N GLU A 138 8.66 6.11 4.86
CA GLU A 138 9.63 7.20 4.66
C GLU A 138 10.89 7.00 5.50
N ASN A 139 10.74 6.60 6.76
CA ASN A 139 11.87 6.33 7.66
C ASN A 139 12.66 5.08 7.24
N CYS A 140 11.98 4.03 6.78
CA CYS A 140 12.63 2.81 6.30
C CYS A 140 13.41 3.03 5.00
N LEU A 141 12.86 3.84 4.08
CA LEU A 141 13.40 4.05 2.73
C LEU A 141 14.25 5.33 2.60
N ASP A 142 14.36 6.12 3.67
CA ASP A 142 15.02 7.43 3.69
C ASP A 142 14.62 8.31 2.49
N THR A 143 13.31 8.37 2.26
CA THR A 143 12.72 9.00 1.07
C THR A 143 11.40 9.64 1.46
N ASP A 144 11.19 10.89 1.05
CA ASP A 144 9.92 11.59 1.25
C ASP A 144 8.87 11.06 0.25
N LEU A 145 7.74 10.56 0.77
CA LEU A 145 6.68 9.93 -0.03
C LEU A 145 5.45 10.82 -0.17
N ARG A 146 5.55 12.11 0.19
CA ARG A 146 4.45 13.06 0.03
C ARG A 146 4.28 13.50 -1.42
N ASN A 147 3.10 14.04 -1.69
CA ASN A 147 2.81 14.75 -2.93
C ASN A 147 3.22 16.22 -2.76
N PHE A 148 3.77 16.81 -3.82
CA PHE A 148 4.30 18.16 -3.82
C PHE A 148 3.74 18.98 -4.98
N TYR A 149 3.65 20.30 -4.78
CA TYR A 149 3.35 21.21 -5.88
C TYR A 149 4.53 21.33 -6.84
N ALA A 150 4.27 21.75 -8.09
CA ALA A 150 5.28 21.88 -9.13
C ALA A 150 6.42 22.83 -8.71
N GLU A 151 6.10 23.92 -8.03
CA GLU A 151 7.05 24.91 -7.50
C GLU A 151 7.97 24.29 -6.45
N SER A 152 7.41 23.42 -5.59
CA SER A 152 8.20 22.69 -4.59
C SER A 152 9.14 21.68 -5.27
N CYS A 153 8.64 20.93 -6.26
CA CYS A 153 9.48 20.02 -7.04
C CYS A 153 10.59 20.75 -7.81
N PHE A 154 10.29 21.93 -8.39
CA PHE A 154 11.29 22.78 -9.03
C PHE A 154 12.37 23.23 -8.05
N LEU A 155 11.97 23.73 -6.88
CA LEU A 155 12.92 24.11 -5.82
C LEU A 155 13.78 22.91 -5.39
N PHE A 156 13.17 21.75 -5.18
CA PHE A 156 13.92 20.56 -4.78
C PHE A 156 14.90 20.12 -5.86
N ALA A 157 14.52 20.17 -7.14
CA ALA A 157 15.39 19.83 -8.27
C ALA A 157 16.66 20.69 -8.31
N LEU A 158 16.60 21.92 -7.79
CA LEU A 158 17.74 22.83 -7.74
C LEU A 158 18.55 22.73 -6.43
N THR A 159 17.96 22.24 -5.35
CA THR A 159 18.53 22.37 -3.99
C THR A 159 18.82 21.05 -3.29
N ARG A 160 18.29 19.91 -3.77
CA ARG A 160 18.41 18.60 -3.11
C ARG A 160 19.18 17.62 -4.00
N GLN A 161 20.01 16.79 -3.37
CA GLN A 161 20.74 15.71 -4.06
C GLN A 161 19.81 14.55 -4.45
N LYS A 162 18.79 14.26 -3.62
CA LYS A 162 17.80 13.20 -3.84
C LYS A 162 16.41 13.81 -3.90
N LEU A 163 15.71 13.57 -5.01
CA LEU A 163 14.36 14.07 -5.21
C LEU A 163 13.30 13.08 -4.73
N PRO A 164 12.17 13.55 -4.17
CA PRO A 164 11.03 12.68 -3.87
C PRO A 164 10.55 11.93 -5.13
N PRO A 165 10.14 10.65 -5.03
CA PRO A 165 9.66 9.87 -6.17
C PRO A 165 8.53 10.56 -6.92
N PHE A 166 7.64 11.24 -6.19
CA PHE A 166 6.56 12.04 -6.78
C PHE A 166 7.10 13.09 -7.78
N CYS A 167 8.13 13.84 -7.41
CA CYS A 167 8.73 14.84 -8.31
C CYS A 167 9.48 14.19 -9.47
N GLN A 168 10.13 13.04 -9.26
CA GLN A 168 10.85 12.33 -10.31
C GLN A 168 9.92 11.72 -11.36
N GLN A 169 8.86 11.06 -10.91
CA GLN A 169 7.91 10.37 -11.79
C GLN A 169 6.91 11.34 -12.40
N GLY A 170 6.51 12.37 -11.67
CA GLY A 170 5.58 13.38 -12.15
C GLY A 170 6.30 14.55 -12.84
N TYR A 171 6.74 15.52 -12.02
CA TYR A 171 7.27 16.80 -12.49
C TYR A 171 8.40 16.66 -13.54
N LEU A 172 9.44 15.87 -13.25
CA LEU A 172 10.58 15.73 -14.18
C LEU A 172 10.26 15.00 -15.48
N ARG A 173 9.24 14.14 -15.49
CA ARG A 173 8.76 13.47 -16.70
C ARG A 173 7.71 14.31 -17.44
N MET A 174 7.45 15.54 -16.99
CA MET A 174 6.35 16.39 -17.44
C MET A 174 4.98 15.69 -17.32
N GLN A 175 4.89 14.72 -16.41
CA GLN A 175 3.68 14.02 -16.05
C GLN A 175 3.08 14.76 -14.85
N GLY A 176 2.27 15.78 -15.11
CA GLY A 176 1.56 16.50 -14.05
C GLY A 176 0.60 15.58 -13.28
N LEU A 177 0.02 16.09 -12.19
CA LEU A 177 -1.16 15.44 -11.60
C LEU A 177 -2.22 15.28 -12.70
N VAL A 178 -2.71 14.06 -12.91
CA VAL A 178 -3.82 13.83 -13.85
C VAL A 178 -5.02 14.56 -13.27
N GLY A 179 -5.39 15.69 -13.88
CA GLY A 179 -6.60 16.42 -13.50
C GLY A 179 -7.80 15.50 -13.60
N THR A 180 -8.81 15.71 -12.75
CA THR A 180 -10.11 15.02 -12.90
C THR A 180 -10.63 15.20 -14.33
N GLU A 181 -11.42 14.27 -14.85
CA GLU A 181 -11.91 14.34 -16.25
C GLU A 181 -12.47 15.73 -16.66
N PRO A 182 -13.21 16.47 -15.81
CA PRO A 182 -13.64 17.84 -16.13
C PRO A 182 -12.48 18.85 -16.28
N LEU A 183 -11.44 18.75 -15.43
CA LEU A 183 -10.24 19.60 -15.52
C LEU A 183 -9.41 19.26 -16.77
N ARG A 184 -9.39 17.98 -17.16
CA ARG A 184 -8.74 17.54 -18.40
C ARG A 184 -9.46 18.08 -19.62
N GLN A 185 -10.80 17.96 -19.67
CA GLN A 185 -11.63 18.54 -20.72
C GLN A 185 -11.45 20.05 -20.82
N HIS A 186 -11.52 20.77 -19.70
CA HIS A 186 -11.29 22.21 -19.68
C HIS A 186 -9.88 22.58 -20.16
N GLY A 187 -8.86 21.80 -19.79
CA GLY A 187 -7.48 22.00 -20.26
C GLY A 187 -7.34 21.84 -21.79
N VAL A 188 -8.10 20.91 -22.39
CA VAL A 188 -8.16 20.75 -23.85
C VAL A 188 -8.93 21.90 -24.51
N GLU A 189 -10.11 22.25 -23.99
CA GLU A 189 -10.94 23.35 -24.50
C GLU A 189 -10.24 24.71 -24.43
N SER A 190 -9.45 24.94 -23.38
CA SER A 190 -8.67 26.17 -23.19
C SER A 190 -7.34 26.18 -23.96
N GLY A 191 -7.00 25.09 -24.69
CA GLY A 191 -5.77 24.97 -25.46
C GLY A 191 -4.49 24.82 -24.62
N LEU A 192 -4.62 24.58 -23.31
CA LEU A 192 -3.50 24.37 -22.39
C LEU A 192 -2.94 22.93 -22.46
N LEU A 193 -3.76 21.97 -22.87
CA LEU A 193 -3.39 20.56 -23.08
C LEU A 193 -3.65 20.14 -24.53
N ARG A 194 -2.76 19.32 -25.08
CA ARG A 194 -2.99 18.67 -26.38
C ARG A 194 -3.93 17.48 -26.20
N ASP A 195 -4.90 17.38 -27.08
CA ASP A 195 -5.80 16.23 -27.10
C ASP A 195 -5.08 15.02 -27.69
N PHE A 196 -4.69 14.08 -26.82
CA PHE A 196 -4.07 12.82 -27.21
C PHE A 196 -5.12 11.70 -27.19
N THR A 197 -6.29 11.91 -27.79
CA THR A 197 -7.11 10.79 -28.24
C THR A 197 -6.36 10.12 -29.41
N PRO A 198 -6.07 8.81 -29.36
CA PRO A 198 -5.52 8.11 -30.52
C PRO A 198 -6.59 8.11 -31.63
N THR A 199 -6.47 9.04 -32.57
CA THR A 199 -7.20 8.99 -33.85
C THR A 199 -6.67 7.81 -34.65
N GLY A 200 -7.37 6.69 -34.59
CA GLY A 200 -6.95 5.47 -35.24
C GLY A 200 -8.09 4.47 -35.44
N GLN A 201 -9.19 4.89 -36.07
CA GLN A 201 -10.07 3.99 -36.82
C GLN A 201 -10.75 4.77 -37.95
N GLN A 202 -10.28 4.56 -39.17
CA GLN A 202 -10.97 5.00 -40.39
C GLN A 202 -12.28 4.20 -40.57
N PRO A 203 -13.34 4.81 -41.13
CA PRO A 203 -14.63 4.17 -41.31
C PRO A 203 -14.64 3.30 -42.58
N GLY A 204 -14.84 1.99 -42.42
CA GLY A 204 -14.89 1.02 -43.51
C GLY A 204 -16.21 0.26 -43.56
N HIS A 205 -17.00 0.59 -44.59
CA HIS A 205 -18.04 -0.20 -45.27
C HIS A 205 -19.39 -0.56 -44.61
N GLN A 206 -20.43 -0.05 -45.28
CA GLN A 206 -21.86 -0.32 -45.13
C GLN A 206 -22.29 -1.69 -45.68
N GLY A 207 -23.32 -2.27 -45.05
CA GLY A 207 -24.41 -3.01 -45.70
C GLY A 207 -24.87 -4.29 -44.97
N PRO A 208 -26.14 -4.73 -45.08
CA PRO A 208 -27.38 -3.98 -45.27
C PRO A 208 -28.46 -4.27 -44.18
N ALA A 209 -29.53 -3.48 -44.23
CA ALA A 209 -30.63 -3.42 -43.27
C ALA A 209 -31.65 -4.58 -43.35
N ALA A 210 -32.31 -4.87 -42.22
CA ALA A 210 -33.66 -5.44 -42.14
C ALA A 210 -34.41 -4.84 -40.92
N HIS A 211 -35.70 -4.51 -41.12
CA HIS A 211 -36.60 -3.66 -40.31
C HIS A 211 -37.40 -4.44 -39.19
N PRO A 212 -38.48 -3.93 -38.54
CA PRO A 212 -38.44 -3.17 -37.26
C PRO A 212 -39.50 -3.58 -36.17
N GLN A 213 -39.44 -2.90 -34.99
CA GLN A 213 -40.52 -2.62 -33.99
C GLN A 213 -41.01 -3.75 -33.03
N ALA A 214 -41.37 -3.58 -31.73
CA ALA A 214 -41.57 -2.44 -30.79
C ALA A 214 -41.52 -2.92 -29.28
N PRO A 215 -42.07 -2.25 -28.21
CA PRO A 215 -41.27 -1.73 -27.07
C PRO A 215 -41.68 -2.14 -25.61
N GLY A 216 -40.78 -1.87 -24.64
CA GLY A 216 -41.07 -1.62 -23.20
C GLY A 216 -40.85 -2.80 -22.21
N PRO A 217 -40.64 -2.56 -20.88
CA PRO A 217 -40.92 -1.33 -20.11
C PRO A 217 -39.74 -0.73 -19.32
N THR A 218 -39.96 0.52 -18.92
CA THR A 218 -39.16 1.47 -18.13
C THR A 218 -38.99 1.03 -16.67
N VAL A 219 -37.78 1.13 -16.12
CA VAL A 219 -37.54 1.01 -14.66
C VAL A 219 -37.11 2.38 -14.11
N GLN A 220 -37.84 2.82 -13.09
CA GLN A 220 -37.81 4.14 -12.48
C GLN A 220 -36.56 4.36 -11.61
N HIS A 221 -36.13 5.62 -11.59
CA HIS A 221 -35.08 6.17 -10.72
C HIS A 221 -35.59 6.20 -9.27
N ILE A 222 -34.95 5.46 -8.37
CA ILE A 222 -35.21 5.55 -6.92
C ILE A 222 -34.15 6.47 -6.31
N ASP A 223 -34.60 7.67 -5.95
CA ASP A 223 -33.89 8.66 -5.16
C ASP A 223 -33.97 8.23 -3.68
N ASN A 224 -32.82 8.07 -3.00
CA ASN A 224 -32.79 7.65 -1.60
C ASN A 224 -31.90 8.59 -0.78
N LYS A 225 -32.47 9.73 -0.41
CA LYS A 225 -31.97 10.56 0.70
C LYS A 225 -32.16 9.79 2.01
N LYS A 226 -31.06 9.37 2.64
CA LYS A 226 -31.06 9.01 4.06
C LYS A 226 -30.49 10.15 4.88
N HIS A 227 -31.31 10.64 5.79
CA HIS A 227 -30.93 11.51 6.90
C HIS A 227 -30.08 10.72 7.89
N GLU A 228 -28.96 11.32 8.28
CA GLU A 228 -28.13 10.93 9.41
C GLU A 228 -28.81 11.37 10.73
N LEU A 229 -28.79 10.48 11.72
CA LEU A 229 -29.01 10.73 13.14
C LEU A 229 -27.77 10.24 13.87
#